data_AF-A0A0T1Q574-F1
#
_entry.id   AF-A0A0T1Q574-F1
#
_cell.length_a   1.000
_cell.length_b   1.000
_cell.length_c   1.000
_cell.angle_alpha   90.00
_cell.angle_beta   90.00
_cell.angle_gamma   90.00
#
_symmetry.space_group_name_H-M   'P 1'
#
loop_
_entity.id
_entity.type
_entity.pdbx_description
1 polymer ?
#
loop_
_entity_poly.entity_id
_entity_poly.type
_entity_poly.pdbx_seq_one_letter_code
_entity_poly.pdbx_strand_id
1 'polypeptide(L)'
;MRTAKLAWAAIEPGATHHVVFQDDIHPIVEIAEDLLAAVAARPDHGISLYVNWNSPQNSYLVRRSAALGSPWAPLSPREYTPTLGLVLPAGAAAELAAYLSTLPDHLRDDDEMVTLFCRGAGIPVVAAVPHLLDHGGDRSLAGNDSHGSRHATVFGTERSHGRDHWTPEATAAELHARQPGSGPGPHYTVELTDSTCRIRFVLPGGEEPVEHPLGWYWHDWCALLGVDRDRVVDSWRAAVSPPSPLPGAGAFAPSGDHAALGLELWAACYLLGADAAGLADGRGRVRGPESPAVHATADLARKAIGSWVASGLGVRDHELVGAVERRGLVELGTAALDRGWRDRAAGPGRRPGTRSGLEQVHA
;
A
#
# COMPACT_ATOMS: atom_id res chain seq x y z
N MET A 1 -4.19 24.44 12.25
CA MET A 1 -4.70 24.82 10.91
C MET A 1 -4.36 26.23 10.39
N ARG A 2 -3.94 27.22 11.21
CA ARG A 2 -3.70 28.61 10.73
C ARG A 2 -2.84 28.74 9.47
N THR A 3 -1.68 28.06 9.44
CA THR A 3 -0.75 28.08 8.30
C THR A 3 -1.30 27.34 7.10
N ALA A 4 -1.92 26.16 7.31
CA ALA A 4 -2.54 25.38 6.24
C ALA A 4 -3.61 26.18 5.47
N LYS A 5 -4.46 26.96 6.17
CA LYS A 5 -5.46 27.83 5.52
C LYS A 5 -4.83 28.84 4.57
N LEU A 6 -3.73 29.46 4.98
CA LEU A 6 -3.02 30.43 4.15
C LEU A 6 -2.36 29.74 2.95
N ALA A 7 -1.76 28.57 3.15
CA ALA A 7 -1.14 27.80 2.08
C ALA A 7 -2.17 27.38 1.01
N TRP A 8 -3.35 26.90 1.41
CA TRP A 8 -4.42 26.53 0.49
C TRP A 8 -5.04 27.72 -0.23
N ALA A 9 -5.05 28.92 0.38
CA ALA A 9 -5.56 30.13 -0.24
C ALA A 9 -4.57 30.82 -1.20
N ALA A 10 -3.28 30.47 -1.16
CA ALA A 10 -2.21 31.10 -1.92
C ALA A 10 -2.09 30.58 -3.38
N ILE A 11 -3.23 30.42 -4.06
CA ILE A 11 -3.29 29.88 -5.42
C ILE A 11 -2.90 30.97 -6.42
N GLU A 12 -1.88 30.71 -7.24
CA GLU A 12 -1.43 31.64 -8.28
C GLU A 12 -2.49 31.78 -9.39
N PRO A 13 -2.81 33.02 -9.84
CA PRO A 13 -3.71 33.23 -10.96
C PRO A 13 -3.26 32.47 -12.23
N GLY A 14 -4.18 31.67 -12.79
CA GLY A 14 -3.90 30.87 -13.99
C GLY A 14 -3.25 29.51 -13.73
N ALA A 15 -2.95 29.16 -12.48
CA ALA A 15 -2.53 27.81 -12.13
C ALA A 15 -3.66 26.80 -12.46
N THR A 16 -3.31 25.66 -13.06
CA THR A 16 -4.26 24.56 -13.29
C THR A 16 -4.42 23.68 -12.06
N HIS A 17 -3.36 23.56 -11.27
CA HIS A 17 -3.28 22.76 -10.06
C HIS A 17 -2.55 23.56 -8.98
N HIS A 18 -2.90 23.28 -7.72
CA HIS A 18 -2.23 23.83 -6.55
C HIS A 18 -1.62 22.68 -5.75
N VAL A 19 -0.37 22.84 -5.32
CA VAL A 19 0.31 21.88 -4.45
C VAL A 19 0.68 22.58 -3.15
N VAL A 20 0.38 21.92 -2.03
CA VAL A 20 0.82 22.33 -0.70
C VAL A 20 1.79 21.28 -0.18
N PHE A 21 2.94 21.74 0.30
CA PHE A 21 3.95 20.94 1.00
C PHE A 21 4.00 21.35 2.47
N GLN A 22 4.23 20.39 3.35
CA GLN A 22 4.69 20.66 4.71
C GLN A 22 6.19 21.01 4.69
N ASP A 23 6.68 21.61 5.77
CA ASP A 23 8.04 22.15 5.87
C ASP A 23 9.12 21.09 6.11
N ASP A 24 8.73 19.92 6.60
CA ASP A 24 9.61 18.79 6.93
C ASP A 24 9.63 17.70 5.83
N ILE A 25 9.45 18.08 4.57
CA ILE A 25 9.51 17.12 3.46
C ILE A 25 10.93 16.73 3.07
N HIS A 26 11.10 15.47 2.68
CA HIS A 26 12.27 14.96 1.98
C HIS A 26 11.88 14.52 0.56
N PRO A 27 12.01 15.40 -0.46
CA PRO A 27 11.59 15.08 -1.81
C PRO A 27 12.58 14.15 -2.53
N ILE A 28 12.08 13.42 -3.53
CA ILE A 28 12.95 12.74 -4.50
C ILE A 28 13.76 13.76 -5.33
N VAL A 29 14.83 13.28 -5.95
CA VAL A 29 15.56 14.04 -6.97
C VAL A 29 14.63 14.34 -8.16
N GLU A 30 14.71 15.55 -8.71
CA GLU A 30 13.91 15.97 -9.88
C GLU A 30 12.37 15.93 -9.69
N ILE A 31 11.88 16.07 -8.45
CA ILE A 31 10.45 16.04 -8.11
C ILE A 31 9.53 16.83 -9.05
N ALA A 32 9.99 17.97 -9.58
CA ALA A 32 9.18 18.79 -10.48
C ALA A 32 8.78 18.05 -11.76
N GLU A 33 9.66 17.23 -12.34
CA GLU A 33 9.35 16.49 -13.57
C GLU A 33 8.29 15.42 -13.30
N ASP A 34 8.50 14.59 -12.26
CA ASP A 34 7.57 13.54 -11.88
C ASP A 34 6.22 14.11 -11.43
N LEU A 35 6.22 15.23 -10.69
CA LEU A 35 5.00 15.90 -10.26
C LEU A 35 4.19 16.41 -11.46
N LEU A 36 4.84 17.04 -12.45
CA LEU A 36 4.16 17.49 -13.66
C LEU A 36 3.62 16.33 -14.49
N ALA A 37 4.36 15.23 -14.58
CA ALA A 37 3.91 14.01 -15.25
C ALA A 37 2.72 13.38 -14.53
N ALA A 38 2.75 13.31 -13.20
CA ALA A 38 1.68 12.81 -12.37
C ALA A 38 0.39 13.63 -12.52
N VAL A 39 0.51 14.97 -12.47
CA VAL A 39 -0.60 15.91 -12.70
C VAL A 39 -1.19 15.73 -14.09
N ALA A 40 -0.34 15.64 -15.13
CA ALA A 40 -0.81 15.45 -16.50
C ALA A 40 -1.58 14.14 -16.69
N ALA A 41 -1.20 13.09 -15.95
CA ALA A 41 -1.86 11.79 -16.00
C ALA A 41 -3.18 11.73 -15.19
N ARG A 42 -3.36 12.62 -14.21
CA ARG A 42 -4.53 12.66 -13.32
C ARG A 42 -5.02 14.10 -13.07
N PRO A 43 -5.46 14.82 -14.12
CA PRO A 43 -5.82 16.24 -14.00
C PRO A 43 -7.07 16.51 -13.14
N ASP A 44 -7.90 15.49 -12.90
CA ASP A 44 -9.15 15.63 -12.15
C ASP A 44 -9.10 15.03 -10.73
N HIS A 45 -7.93 14.54 -10.29
CA HIS A 45 -7.79 13.88 -8.99
C HIS A 45 -7.02 14.75 -7.99
N GLY A 46 -7.28 14.55 -6.71
CA GLY A 46 -6.30 14.87 -5.68
C GLY A 46 -5.14 13.87 -5.72
N ILE A 47 -3.90 14.35 -5.71
CA ILE A 47 -2.70 13.50 -5.72
C ILE A 47 -1.92 13.72 -4.44
N SER A 48 -1.98 12.74 -3.54
CA SER A 48 -1.11 12.69 -2.38
C SER A 48 0.27 12.16 -2.78
N LEU A 49 1.31 12.87 -2.39
CA LEU A 49 2.70 12.58 -2.77
C LEU A 49 3.41 11.67 -1.76
N TYR A 50 2.71 11.29 -0.69
CA TYR A 50 3.21 10.55 0.46
C TYR A 50 2.06 9.77 1.11
N VAL A 51 2.33 8.56 1.59
CA VAL A 51 1.44 7.86 2.52
C VAL A 51 2.31 7.27 3.63
N ASN A 52 1.97 7.60 4.88
CA ASN A 52 2.69 7.09 6.04
C ASN A 52 2.59 5.56 6.10
N TRP A 53 3.70 4.89 6.31
CA TRP A 53 3.83 3.42 6.25
C TRP A 53 3.02 2.65 7.31
N ASN A 54 2.54 3.34 8.34
CA ASN A 54 1.72 2.82 9.44
C ASN A 54 0.27 3.30 9.36
N SER A 55 -0.13 3.99 8.28
CA SER A 55 -1.52 4.38 8.04
C SER A 55 -2.40 3.12 7.92
N PRO A 56 -3.46 2.94 8.74
CA PRO A 56 -4.22 1.70 8.82
C PRO A 56 -4.71 1.10 7.49
N GLN A 57 -5.28 1.92 6.59
CA GLN A 57 -5.78 1.42 5.29
C GLN A 57 -4.91 1.88 4.13
N ASN A 58 -4.55 3.16 4.09
CA ASN A 58 -3.86 3.79 2.98
C ASN A 58 -2.51 3.12 2.70
N SER A 59 -1.75 2.73 3.72
CA SER A 59 -0.48 2.01 3.53
C SER A 59 -0.69 0.65 2.86
N TYR A 60 -1.72 -0.11 3.27
CA TYR A 60 -2.04 -1.38 2.62
C TYR A 60 -2.47 -1.18 1.16
N LEU A 61 -3.30 -0.17 0.87
CA LEU A 61 -3.72 0.17 -0.49
C LEU A 61 -2.52 0.55 -1.38
N VAL A 62 -1.52 1.24 -0.83
CA VAL A 62 -0.27 1.53 -1.51
C VAL A 62 0.55 0.27 -1.74
N ARG A 63 0.75 -0.59 -0.73
CA ARG A 63 1.49 -1.86 -0.88
C ARG A 63 0.86 -2.75 -1.95
N ARG A 64 -0.47 -2.80 -1.99
CA ARG A 64 -1.22 -3.53 -3.03
C ARG A 64 -1.03 -2.94 -4.41
N SER A 65 -1.02 -1.62 -4.51
CA SER A 65 -0.77 -0.93 -5.78
C SER A 65 0.66 -1.15 -6.27
N ALA A 66 1.64 -1.14 -5.37
CA ALA A 66 3.02 -1.52 -5.67
C ALA A 66 3.13 -2.98 -6.14
N ALA A 67 2.45 -3.92 -5.48
CA ALA A 67 2.38 -5.32 -5.89
C ALA A 67 1.74 -5.51 -7.28
N LEU A 68 0.77 -4.66 -7.62
CA LEU A 68 0.14 -4.62 -8.94
C LEU A 68 0.97 -3.89 -10.02
N GLY A 69 2.08 -3.24 -9.64
CA GLY A 69 2.83 -2.36 -10.54
C GLY A 69 2.07 -1.10 -10.95
N SER A 70 1.06 -0.71 -10.16
CA SER A 70 0.22 0.45 -10.45
C SER A 70 0.91 1.73 -9.97
N PRO A 71 1.03 2.78 -10.82
CA PRO A 71 1.58 4.08 -10.40
C PRO A 71 0.66 4.85 -9.46
N TRP A 72 -0.57 4.34 -9.26
CA TRP A 72 -1.62 4.97 -8.48
C TRP A 72 -2.17 4.01 -7.44
N ALA A 73 -2.23 4.46 -6.19
CA ALA A 73 -3.01 3.82 -5.14
C ALA A 73 -4.25 4.67 -4.84
N PRO A 74 -5.47 4.14 -4.97
CA PRO A 74 -6.63 4.88 -4.51
C PRO A 74 -6.59 4.98 -2.98
N LEU A 75 -6.87 6.16 -2.44
CA LEU A 75 -6.93 6.35 -1.00
C LEU A 75 -8.34 6.04 -0.47
N SER A 76 -8.38 5.62 0.80
CA SER A 76 -9.62 5.37 1.51
C SER A 76 -10.31 6.71 1.81
N PRO A 77 -11.60 6.89 1.46
CA PRO A 77 -12.36 8.10 1.83
C PRO A 77 -12.79 8.10 3.31
N ARG A 78 -12.34 7.10 4.09
CA ARG A 78 -12.67 6.93 5.51
C ARG A 78 -11.47 7.15 6.42
N GLU A 79 -10.27 7.10 5.86
CA GLU A 79 -9.04 7.44 6.56
C GLU A 79 -8.65 8.87 6.20
N TYR A 80 -7.84 9.51 7.05
CA TYR A 80 -7.27 10.80 6.74
C TYR A 80 -6.53 10.81 5.39
N THR A 81 -6.59 11.93 4.70
CA THR A 81 -5.93 12.17 3.42
C THR A 81 -4.54 12.70 3.74
N PRO A 82 -3.44 12.00 3.38
CA PRO A 82 -2.12 12.48 3.74
C PRO A 82 -1.79 13.82 3.06
N THR A 83 -1.53 14.83 3.89
CA THR A 83 -1.29 16.24 3.48
C THR A 83 0.18 16.66 3.53
N LEU A 84 1.12 15.73 3.80
CA LEU A 84 2.57 16.03 3.77
C LEU A 84 2.98 16.69 2.44
N GLY A 85 2.42 16.18 1.34
CA GLY A 85 2.34 16.90 0.07
C GLY A 85 1.07 16.48 -0.66
N LEU A 86 0.21 17.45 -0.98
CA LEU A 86 -1.07 17.21 -1.65
C LEU A 86 -1.26 18.17 -2.81
N VAL A 87 -1.59 17.61 -3.97
CA VAL A 87 -1.99 18.34 -5.17
C VAL A 87 -3.50 18.28 -5.31
N LEU A 88 -4.13 19.41 -5.63
CA LEU A 88 -5.52 19.48 -6.06
C LEU A 88 -5.63 20.29 -7.36
N PRO A 89 -6.64 20.02 -8.21
CA PRO A 89 -7.04 20.96 -9.26
C PRO A 89 -7.28 22.35 -8.64
N ALA A 90 -6.86 23.42 -9.30
CA ALA A 90 -6.85 24.76 -8.69
C ALA A 90 -8.26 25.22 -8.24
N GLY A 91 -9.31 24.87 -8.98
CA GLY A 91 -10.70 25.13 -8.57
C GLY A 91 -11.06 24.41 -7.26
N ALA A 92 -10.72 23.13 -7.16
CA ALA A 92 -10.94 22.35 -5.93
C ALA A 92 -10.10 22.87 -4.76
N ALA A 93 -8.87 23.33 -5.00
CA ALA A 93 -8.04 23.96 -3.98
C ALA A 93 -8.66 25.25 -3.45
N ALA A 94 -9.26 26.07 -4.33
CA ALA A 94 -9.94 27.31 -3.93
C ALA A 94 -11.20 27.02 -3.10
N GLU A 95 -11.98 26.00 -3.49
CA GLU A 95 -13.13 25.53 -2.72
C GLU A 95 -12.72 24.96 -1.36
N LEU A 96 -11.62 24.19 -1.30
CA LEU A 96 -11.04 23.72 -0.05
C LEU A 96 -10.61 24.90 0.83
N ALA A 97 -9.92 25.89 0.28
CA ALA A 97 -9.51 27.08 1.03
C ALA A 97 -10.72 27.82 1.63
N ALA A 98 -11.80 27.96 0.85
CA ALA A 98 -13.06 28.54 1.32
C ALA A 98 -13.68 27.70 2.45
N TYR A 99 -13.73 26.37 2.31
CA TYR A 99 -14.21 25.44 3.34
C TYR A 99 -13.39 25.56 4.63
N LEU A 100 -12.06 25.47 4.56
CA LEU A 100 -11.17 25.54 5.72
C LEU A 100 -11.26 26.90 6.42
N SER A 101 -11.54 27.99 5.69
CA SER A 101 -11.69 29.33 6.27
C SER A 101 -12.83 29.42 7.30
N THR A 102 -13.86 28.59 7.15
CA THR A 102 -15.02 28.53 8.05
C THR A 102 -14.74 27.81 9.37
N LEU A 103 -13.66 27.03 9.42
CA LEU A 103 -13.33 26.18 10.55
C LEU A 103 -12.55 26.95 11.64
N PRO A 104 -12.66 26.60 12.93
CA PRO A 104 -11.87 27.24 13.97
C PRO A 104 -10.36 27.06 13.79
N ASP A 105 -9.57 28.09 14.07
CA ASP A 105 -8.11 28.06 13.94
C ASP A 105 -7.39 27.04 14.83
N HIS A 106 -8.01 26.69 15.96
CA HIS A 106 -7.44 25.80 16.97
C HIS A 106 -7.56 24.32 16.60
N LEU A 107 -8.32 23.97 15.56
CA LEU A 107 -8.28 22.64 14.98
C LEU A 107 -6.87 22.35 14.44
N ARG A 108 -6.39 21.14 14.70
CA ARG A 108 -5.01 20.74 14.38
C ARG A 108 -4.96 19.85 13.14
N ASP A 109 -5.94 18.97 12.98
CA ASP A 109 -5.94 17.88 12.00
C ASP A 109 -6.55 18.36 10.67
N ASP A 110 -5.69 18.92 9.81
CA ASP A 110 -6.12 19.43 8.50
C ASP A 110 -6.40 18.31 7.49
N ASP A 111 -5.69 17.18 7.61
CA ASP A 111 -5.86 15.96 6.83
C ASP A 111 -7.25 15.31 6.97
N GLU A 112 -7.82 15.27 8.17
CA GLU A 112 -9.20 14.85 8.38
C GLU A 112 -10.19 15.79 7.69
N MET A 113 -9.97 17.10 7.79
CA MET A 113 -10.84 18.11 7.17
C MET A 113 -10.76 18.08 5.65
N VAL A 114 -9.56 17.85 5.10
CA VAL A 114 -9.36 17.62 3.66
C VAL A 114 -10.10 16.36 3.21
N THR A 115 -10.08 15.29 4.01
CA THR A 115 -10.82 14.05 3.70
C THR A 115 -12.32 14.31 3.61
N LEU A 116 -12.88 15.01 4.60
CA LEU A 116 -14.30 15.36 4.62
C LEU A 116 -14.68 16.23 3.41
N PHE A 117 -13.85 17.21 3.08
CA PHE A 117 -14.04 18.06 1.90
C PHE A 117 -14.01 17.25 0.60
N CYS A 118 -12.93 16.51 0.33
CA CYS A 118 -12.78 15.74 -0.90
C CYS A 118 -13.91 14.71 -1.05
N ARG A 119 -14.29 14.04 0.03
CA ARG A 119 -15.44 13.12 0.04
C ARG A 119 -16.75 13.83 -0.26
N GLY A 120 -17.00 14.97 0.36
CA GLY A 120 -18.23 15.76 0.16
C GLY A 120 -18.34 16.36 -1.24
N ALA A 121 -17.21 16.80 -1.81
CA ALA A 121 -17.11 17.34 -3.16
C ALA A 121 -17.02 16.27 -4.26
N GLY A 122 -16.90 14.99 -3.90
CA GLY A 122 -16.75 13.89 -4.84
C GLY A 122 -15.39 13.89 -5.57
N ILE A 123 -14.36 14.50 -4.98
CA ILE A 123 -13.02 14.56 -5.54
C ILE A 123 -12.30 13.24 -5.22
N PRO A 124 -11.97 12.40 -6.22
CA PRO A 124 -11.21 11.20 -5.98
C PRO A 124 -9.76 11.56 -5.59
N VAL A 125 -9.24 10.92 -4.55
CA VAL A 125 -7.86 11.10 -4.10
C VAL A 125 -7.07 9.81 -4.31
N VAL A 126 -5.90 9.95 -4.92
CA VAL A 126 -4.93 8.86 -5.13
C VAL A 126 -3.59 9.24 -4.51
N ALA A 127 -2.81 8.24 -4.10
CA ALA A 127 -1.40 8.41 -3.83
C ALA A 127 -0.56 8.02 -5.04
N ALA A 128 0.50 8.79 -5.28
CA ALA A 128 1.57 8.45 -6.20
C ALA A 128 2.34 7.24 -5.67
N VAL A 129 2.60 6.25 -6.54
CA VAL A 129 3.40 5.06 -6.24
C VAL A 129 4.51 4.93 -7.30
N PRO A 130 5.79 5.02 -6.92
CA PRO A 130 6.27 5.30 -5.57
C PRO A 130 5.96 6.75 -5.15
N HIS A 131 6.06 7.03 -3.86
CA HIS A 131 5.89 8.35 -3.28
C HIS A 131 7.03 9.28 -3.71
N LEU A 132 6.67 10.54 -4.00
CA LEU A 132 7.63 11.58 -4.39
C LEU A 132 8.23 12.30 -3.18
N LEU A 133 7.66 12.08 -2.00
CA LEU A 133 8.11 12.64 -0.73
C LEU A 133 8.29 11.54 0.30
N ASP A 134 9.26 11.75 1.19
CA ASP A 134 9.33 11.14 2.51
C ASP A 134 9.25 12.22 3.59
N HIS A 135 9.07 11.81 4.83
CA HIS A 135 9.10 12.71 5.97
C HIS A 135 10.57 12.90 6.43
N GLY A 136 10.94 14.14 6.74
CA GLY A 136 12.21 14.48 7.39
C GLY A 136 12.24 14.05 8.85
N GLY A 137 13.43 13.85 9.41
CA GLY A 137 13.62 13.35 10.78
C GLY A 137 13.33 14.37 11.90
N ASP A 138 12.76 15.53 11.58
CA ASP A 138 12.56 16.61 12.54
C ASP A 138 11.35 16.39 13.46
N ARG A 139 11.37 17.03 14.64
CA ARG A 139 10.33 16.88 15.69
C ARG A 139 8.99 17.43 15.22
N SER A 140 7.90 16.72 15.50
CA SER A 140 6.56 17.09 15.07
C SER A 140 6.01 18.29 15.85
N LEU A 141 5.67 19.39 15.18
CA LEU A 141 4.95 20.51 15.80
C LEU A 141 3.53 20.13 16.26
N ALA A 142 2.91 19.11 15.65
CA ALA A 142 1.59 18.59 16.03
C ALA A 142 1.61 17.73 17.32
N GLY A 143 2.78 17.42 17.89
CA GLY A 143 2.90 16.56 19.06
C GLY A 143 2.82 15.05 18.77
N ASN A 144 3.01 14.66 17.50
CA ASN A 144 2.96 13.26 17.07
C ASN A 144 4.25 12.46 17.37
N ASP A 145 5.10 12.94 18.28
CA ASP A 145 6.37 12.29 18.63
C ASP A 145 6.19 10.84 19.17
N SER A 146 4.98 10.49 19.63
CA SER A 146 4.61 9.14 20.06
C SER A 146 4.32 8.15 18.91
N HIS A 147 4.20 8.61 17.67
CA HIS A 147 3.84 7.79 16.50
C HIS A 147 5.06 7.09 15.84
N GLY A 148 6.25 7.22 16.43
CA GLY A 148 7.48 6.63 15.90
C GLY A 148 8.03 7.35 14.67
N SER A 149 8.93 6.71 13.93
CA SER A 149 9.42 7.26 12.67
C SER A 149 8.32 7.28 11.62
N ARG A 150 8.20 8.42 10.93
CA ARG A 150 7.22 8.66 9.88
C ARG A 150 7.95 8.45 8.57
N HIS A 151 7.64 7.40 7.84
CA HIS A 151 8.26 7.15 6.55
C HIS A 151 7.23 6.77 5.50
N ALA A 152 7.55 7.03 4.24
CA ALA A 152 6.69 6.74 3.12
C ALA A 152 6.55 5.22 2.94
N THR A 153 5.35 4.76 2.59
CA THR A 153 5.08 3.32 2.39
C THR A 153 5.93 2.73 1.25
N VAL A 154 6.12 3.48 0.17
CA VAL A 154 7.01 3.12 -0.94
C VAL A 154 7.72 4.40 -1.40
N PHE A 155 8.89 4.71 -0.84
CA PHE A 155 9.62 5.92 -1.24
C PHE A 155 10.34 5.74 -2.59
N GLY A 156 10.23 6.71 -3.48
CA GLY A 156 11.02 6.80 -4.72
C GLY A 156 12.48 7.11 -4.40
N THR A 157 13.43 6.61 -5.20
CA THR A 157 14.86 6.86 -4.94
C THR A 157 15.63 7.17 -6.22
N GLU A 158 16.54 8.15 -6.10
CA GLU A 158 17.74 8.47 -6.90
C GLU A 158 17.58 8.88 -8.38
N ARG A 159 16.44 8.66 -9.05
CA ARG A 159 16.19 9.14 -10.42
C ARG A 159 14.71 9.39 -10.68
N SER A 160 14.42 10.32 -11.60
CA SER A 160 13.09 10.52 -12.19
C SER A 160 12.49 9.20 -12.66
N HIS A 161 11.19 8.97 -12.40
CA HIS A 161 10.49 7.77 -12.86
C HIS A 161 10.13 7.84 -14.34
N GLY A 162 10.27 9.02 -14.94
CA GLY A 162 9.95 9.29 -16.33
C GLY A 162 8.44 9.33 -16.58
N ARG A 163 8.04 10.01 -17.65
CA ARG A 163 6.61 10.19 -18.01
C ARG A 163 5.86 8.88 -18.22
N ASP A 164 6.53 7.86 -18.72
CA ASP A 164 5.93 6.57 -19.06
C ASP A 164 5.40 5.83 -17.83
N HIS A 165 6.05 5.99 -16.66
CA HIS A 165 5.60 5.41 -15.39
C HIS A 165 4.23 5.95 -14.98
N TRP A 166 4.03 7.26 -15.12
CA TRP A 166 2.79 7.94 -14.71
C TRP A 166 1.63 7.71 -15.67
N THR A 167 1.86 7.05 -16.81
CA THR A 167 0.81 6.89 -17.83
C THR A 167 -0.44 6.23 -17.23
N PRO A 168 -1.65 6.61 -17.69
CA PRO A 168 -2.89 6.09 -17.13
C PRO A 168 -3.07 4.62 -17.52
N GLU A 169 -2.51 3.69 -16.75
CA GLU A 169 -2.77 2.27 -16.96
C GLU A 169 -4.17 1.85 -16.53
N ALA A 170 -4.81 2.65 -15.68
CA ALA A 170 -6.12 2.40 -15.10
C ALA A 170 -7.06 3.60 -15.29
N THR A 171 -8.26 3.35 -15.76
CA THR A 171 -9.36 4.33 -15.76
C THR A 171 -9.73 4.75 -14.33
N ALA A 172 -10.39 5.89 -14.19
CA ALA A 172 -10.92 6.34 -12.89
C ALA A 172 -11.86 5.28 -12.28
N ALA A 173 -12.68 4.62 -13.11
CA ALA A 173 -13.55 3.52 -12.67
C ALA A 173 -12.77 2.33 -12.10
N GLU A 174 -11.65 1.95 -12.71
CA GLU A 174 -10.79 0.86 -12.22
C GLU A 174 -10.04 1.22 -10.93
N LEU A 175 -9.75 2.49 -10.68
CA LEU A 175 -9.21 2.94 -9.41
C LEU A 175 -10.29 3.00 -8.34
N HIS A 176 -11.48 3.47 -8.69
CA HIS A 176 -12.63 3.46 -7.80
C HIS A 176 -12.99 2.03 -7.37
N ALA A 177 -13.00 1.06 -8.29
CA ALA A 177 -13.24 -0.36 -7.99
C ALA A 177 -12.21 -0.96 -7.02
N ARG A 178 -11.02 -0.34 -6.88
CA ARG A 178 -9.99 -0.74 -5.92
C ARG A 178 -10.16 -0.07 -4.56
N GLN A 179 -11.03 0.92 -4.40
CA GLN A 179 -11.29 1.51 -3.09
C GLN A 179 -11.98 0.50 -2.15
N PRO A 180 -11.77 0.63 -0.82
CA PRO A 180 -12.62 -0.05 0.14
C PRO A 180 -14.09 0.37 -0.07
N GLY A 181 -15.00 -0.59 -0.23
CA GLY A 181 -16.44 -0.34 -0.45
C GLY A 181 -16.98 -0.71 -1.85
N SER A 182 -16.11 -0.90 -2.85
CA SER A 182 -16.52 -0.78 -4.26
C SER A 182 -16.89 -2.08 -4.98
N GLY A 183 -16.79 -3.25 -4.33
CA GLY A 183 -16.95 -4.55 -4.99
C GLY A 183 -17.62 -5.62 -4.10
N PRO A 184 -18.04 -6.75 -4.68
CA PRO A 184 -18.68 -7.83 -3.94
C PRO A 184 -17.65 -8.61 -3.12
N GLY A 185 -17.79 -8.59 -1.79
CA GLY A 185 -16.93 -9.31 -0.85
C GLY A 185 -16.63 -8.49 0.41
N PRO A 186 -16.01 -9.11 1.44
CA PRO A 186 -15.58 -8.35 2.60
C PRO A 186 -14.45 -7.39 2.19
N HIS A 187 -14.55 -6.12 2.56
CA HIS A 187 -13.40 -5.21 2.44
C HIS A 187 -12.46 -5.48 3.60
N TYR A 188 -11.17 -5.52 3.30
CA TYR A 188 -10.18 -5.77 4.31
C TYR A 188 -8.86 -5.08 4.00
N THR A 189 -8.05 -4.92 5.05
CA THR A 189 -6.62 -4.67 4.95
C THR A 189 -5.87 -5.76 5.69
N VAL A 190 -4.64 -6.01 5.25
CA VAL A 190 -3.71 -6.87 5.96
C VAL A 190 -2.69 -5.98 6.64
N GLU A 191 -2.43 -6.27 7.90
CA GLU A 191 -1.52 -5.51 8.76
C GLU A 191 -0.41 -6.44 9.25
N LEU A 192 0.79 -5.89 9.41
CA LEU A 192 1.86 -6.49 10.18
C LEU A 192 2.17 -5.46 11.24
N THR A 193 1.80 -5.75 12.48
CA THR A 193 1.92 -4.81 13.60
C THR A 193 2.36 -5.60 14.81
N ASP A 194 3.38 -5.10 15.50
CA ASP A 194 4.01 -5.80 16.62
C ASP A 194 4.38 -7.25 16.24
N SER A 195 5.01 -7.40 15.07
CA SER A 195 5.44 -8.67 14.47
C SER A 195 4.32 -9.68 14.21
N THR A 196 3.06 -9.26 14.24
CA THR A 196 1.89 -10.13 14.10
C THR A 196 1.09 -9.73 12.87
N CYS A 197 0.75 -10.72 12.04
CA CYS A 197 -0.13 -10.52 10.90
C CYS A 197 -1.59 -10.48 11.36
N ARG A 198 -2.33 -9.46 10.93
CA ARG A 198 -3.75 -9.29 11.25
C ARG A 198 -4.54 -8.93 10.00
N ILE A 199 -5.81 -9.28 10.00
CA ILE A 199 -6.78 -8.92 8.98
C ILE A 199 -7.76 -7.95 9.62
N ARG A 200 -7.89 -6.76 9.06
CA ARG A 200 -8.91 -5.79 9.47
C ARG A 200 -10.02 -5.83 8.45
N PHE A 201 -11.25 -6.09 8.88
CA PHE A 201 -12.42 -5.98 8.01
C PHE A 201 -12.98 -4.56 8.09
N VAL A 202 -13.28 -3.95 6.95
CA VAL A 202 -13.87 -2.62 6.86
C VAL A 202 -15.35 -2.79 6.54
N LEU A 203 -16.22 -2.56 7.52
CA LEU A 203 -17.67 -2.70 7.34
C LEU A 203 -18.20 -1.64 6.36
N PRO A 204 -18.84 -2.01 5.24
CA PRO A 204 -19.50 -1.03 4.37
C PRO A 204 -20.53 -0.21 5.15
N GLY A 205 -20.41 1.13 5.13
CA GLY A 205 -21.34 2.03 5.84
C GLY A 205 -21.19 2.09 7.37
N GLY A 206 -20.26 1.35 7.96
CA GLY A 206 -19.96 1.45 9.40
C GLY A 206 -19.23 2.77 9.73
N GLU A 207 -19.60 3.38 10.85
CA GLU A 207 -18.92 4.55 11.45
C GLU A 207 -17.69 4.15 12.29
N GLU A 208 -17.20 2.91 12.17
CA GLU A 208 -16.06 2.45 12.95
C GLU A 208 -14.84 3.35 12.71
N PRO A 209 -14.22 3.90 13.78
CA PRO A 209 -13.02 4.70 13.64
C PRO A 209 -11.92 3.89 12.97
N VAL A 210 -11.34 4.42 11.89
CA VAL A 210 -10.32 3.72 11.11
C VAL A 210 -9.09 3.35 11.95
N GLU A 211 -8.82 4.09 13.02
CA GLU A 211 -7.65 3.93 13.89
C GLU A 211 -7.85 2.94 15.06
N HIS A 212 -8.97 2.20 15.13
CA HIS A 212 -9.13 1.22 16.23
C HIS A 212 -8.03 0.14 16.18
N PRO A 213 -7.54 -0.38 17.32
CA PRO A 213 -6.45 -1.38 17.34
C PRO A 213 -6.94 -2.81 17.00
N LEU A 214 -8.23 -2.99 16.79
CA LEU A 214 -8.83 -4.31 16.59
C LEU A 214 -8.55 -4.84 15.17
N GLY A 215 -7.71 -5.86 15.08
CA GLY A 215 -7.58 -6.73 13.92
C GLY A 215 -7.91 -8.17 14.29
N TRP A 216 -8.24 -8.99 13.32
CA TRP A 216 -8.49 -10.42 13.50
C TRP A 216 -7.22 -11.21 13.17
N TYR A 217 -6.88 -12.22 13.96
CA TYR A 217 -5.67 -13.00 13.71
C TYR A 217 -5.80 -13.75 12.37
N TRP A 218 -4.81 -13.63 11.49
CA TRP A 218 -4.92 -14.11 10.11
C TRP A 218 -5.21 -15.61 10.02
N HIS A 219 -4.62 -16.38 10.93
CA HIS A 219 -4.70 -17.84 10.96
C HIS A 219 -6.16 -18.31 11.02
N ASP A 220 -7.00 -17.60 11.77
CA ASP A 220 -8.39 -18.01 11.99
C ASP A 220 -9.36 -17.40 10.98
N TRP A 221 -8.96 -16.31 10.30
CA TRP A 221 -9.87 -15.48 9.50
C TRP A 221 -9.55 -15.41 8.00
N CYS A 222 -8.39 -15.91 7.56
CA CYS A 222 -8.00 -15.87 6.14
C CYS A 222 -8.95 -16.64 5.20
N ALA A 223 -9.73 -17.61 5.74
CA ALA A 223 -10.75 -18.32 4.98
C ALA A 223 -11.85 -17.37 4.43
N LEU A 224 -12.16 -16.27 5.11
CA LEU A 224 -13.12 -15.27 4.61
C LEU A 224 -12.61 -14.52 3.37
N LEU A 225 -11.30 -14.54 3.14
CA LEU A 225 -10.65 -13.99 1.94
C LEU A 225 -10.60 -15.01 0.79
N GLY A 226 -11.11 -16.23 1.01
CA GLY A 226 -10.95 -17.36 0.11
C GLY A 226 -9.52 -17.90 0.08
N VAL A 227 -8.77 -17.74 1.18
CA VAL A 227 -7.42 -18.28 1.35
C VAL A 227 -7.44 -19.43 2.37
N ASP A 228 -6.84 -20.56 2.00
CA ASP A 228 -6.69 -21.71 2.90
C ASP A 228 -5.46 -21.52 3.80
N ARG A 229 -5.70 -21.47 5.11
CA ARG A 229 -4.65 -21.36 6.14
C ARG A 229 -3.58 -22.43 5.99
N ASP A 230 -3.97 -23.69 5.81
CA ASP A 230 -3.01 -24.80 5.80
C ASP A 230 -2.08 -24.67 4.60
N ARG A 231 -2.60 -24.15 3.47
CA ARG A 231 -1.80 -23.81 2.29
C ARG A 231 -0.78 -22.70 2.56
N VAL A 232 -1.13 -21.67 3.33
CA VAL A 232 -0.20 -20.61 3.74
C VAL A 232 0.94 -21.22 4.57
N VAL A 233 0.60 -21.98 5.61
CA VAL A 233 1.58 -22.61 6.52
C VAL A 233 2.47 -23.61 5.80
N ASP A 234 1.91 -24.48 4.96
CA ASP A 234 2.68 -25.49 4.23
C ASP A 234 3.60 -24.87 3.17
N SER A 235 3.16 -23.79 2.51
CA SER A 235 4.00 -23.04 1.57
C SER A 235 5.17 -22.35 2.27
N TRP A 236 4.95 -21.82 3.49
CA TRP A 236 6.02 -21.29 4.33
C TRP A 236 7.02 -22.38 4.72
N ARG A 237 6.54 -23.51 5.26
CA ARG A 237 7.39 -24.66 5.63
C ARG A 237 8.24 -25.13 4.45
N ALA A 238 7.64 -25.22 3.26
CA ALA A 238 8.36 -25.62 2.04
C ALA A 238 9.43 -24.58 1.63
N ALA A 239 9.18 -23.29 1.82
CA ALA A 239 10.13 -22.23 1.50
C ALA A 239 11.34 -22.20 2.45
N VAL A 240 11.14 -22.56 3.71
CA VAL A 240 12.19 -22.51 4.74
C VAL A 240 12.88 -23.85 5.00
N SER A 241 12.34 -24.96 4.48
CA SER A 241 12.94 -26.30 4.65
C SER A 241 14.13 -26.53 3.71
N PRO A 242 15.22 -27.17 4.17
CA PRO A 242 16.34 -27.56 3.32
C PRO A 242 15.96 -28.63 2.28
N PRO A 243 16.56 -28.61 1.08
CA PRO A 243 17.38 -27.52 0.53
C PRO A 243 16.46 -26.35 0.13
N SER A 244 16.56 -25.21 0.82
CA SER A 244 15.71 -24.06 0.52
C SER A 244 16.11 -23.51 -0.86
N PRO A 245 15.17 -23.39 -1.81
CA PRO A 245 15.46 -22.89 -3.15
C PRO A 245 15.51 -21.37 -3.24
N LEU A 246 15.30 -20.61 -2.15
CA LEU A 246 15.22 -19.14 -2.19
C LEU A 246 16.63 -18.50 -2.12
N PRO A 247 17.11 -17.85 -3.20
CA PRO A 247 18.37 -17.11 -3.17
C PRO A 247 18.28 -15.98 -2.14
N GLY A 248 19.26 -15.87 -1.24
CA GLY A 248 19.30 -14.79 -0.23
C GLY A 248 18.51 -15.05 1.07
N ALA A 249 17.57 -16.01 1.08
CA ALA A 249 16.87 -16.41 2.31
C ALA A 249 17.81 -17.07 3.33
N GLY A 250 18.97 -17.59 2.91
CA GLY A 250 19.99 -18.16 3.82
C GLY A 250 20.56 -17.18 4.84
N ALA A 251 20.33 -15.87 4.67
CA ALA A 251 20.69 -14.83 5.65
C ALA A 251 19.73 -14.79 6.86
N PHE A 252 18.50 -15.27 6.72
CA PHE A 252 17.54 -15.42 7.80
C PHE A 252 17.25 -16.91 7.99
N ALA A 253 17.85 -17.54 9.00
CA ALA A 253 17.54 -18.91 9.37
C ALA A 253 16.35 -18.89 10.36
N PRO A 254 15.14 -19.31 9.94
CA PRO A 254 13.98 -19.33 10.83
C PRO A 254 14.11 -20.51 11.79
N SER A 255 14.88 -20.31 12.86
CA SER A 255 15.02 -21.25 13.97
C SER A 255 14.68 -20.54 15.27
N GLY A 256 14.01 -21.25 16.20
CA GLY A 256 13.61 -20.67 17.48
C GLY A 256 12.64 -19.50 17.32
N ASP A 257 12.89 -18.41 18.02
CA ASP A 257 12.02 -17.22 18.07
C ASP A 257 11.77 -16.57 16.69
N HIS A 258 12.71 -16.71 15.74
CA HIS A 258 12.58 -16.15 14.39
C HIS A 258 11.59 -16.91 13.50
N ALA A 259 11.24 -18.15 13.83
CA ALA A 259 10.30 -18.93 13.02
C ALA A 259 8.89 -18.34 13.06
N ALA A 260 8.44 -17.87 14.23
CA ALA A 260 7.13 -17.25 14.38
C ALA A 260 7.04 -15.95 13.57
N LEU A 261 8.02 -15.04 13.72
CA LEU A 261 8.10 -13.81 12.93
C LEU A 261 8.12 -14.10 11.42
N GLY A 262 8.91 -15.08 10.99
CA GLY A 262 8.97 -15.48 9.58
C GLY A 262 7.63 -15.95 9.03
N LEU A 263 6.84 -16.69 9.83
CA LEU A 263 5.50 -17.14 9.44
C LEU A 263 4.50 -15.97 9.38
N GLU A 264 4.52 -15.07 10.34
CA GLU A 264 3.64 -13.90 10.38
C GLU A 264 3.90 -12.98 9.17
N LEU A 265 5.17 -12.69 8.87
CA LEU A 265 5.54 -11.94 7.67
C LEU A 265 5.15 -12.69 6.38
N TRP A 266 5.38 -14.00 6.32
CA TRP A 266 4.97 -14.82 5.19
C TRP A 266 3.46 -14.74 4.95
N ALA A 267 2.65 -14.88 6.01
CA ALA A 267 1.20 -14.77 5.91
C ALA A 267 0.77 -13.39 5.41
N ALA A 268 1.33 -12.30 5.96
CA ALA A 268 0.99 -10.93 5.55
C ALA A 268 1.26 -10.70 4.05
N CYS A 269 2.46 -11.07 3.59
CA CYS A 269 2.85 -10.91 2.19
C CYS A 269 2.11 -11.88 1.25
N TYR A 270 1.84 -13.12 1.68
CA TYR A 270 1.02 -14.07 0.91
C TYR A 270 -0.39 -13.52 0.68
N LEU A 271 -1.04 -13.01 1.73
CA LEU A 271 -2.38 -12.43 1.63
C LEU A 271 -2.39 -11.18 0.74
N LEU A 272 -1.37 -10.34 0.81
CA LEU A 272 -1.18 -9.22 -0.12
C LEU A 272 -1.09 -9.68 -1.58
N GLY A 273 -0.31 -10.72 -1.86
CA GLY A 273 -0.18 -11.30 -3.19
C GLY A 273 -1.48 -11.91 -3.72
N ALA A 274 -2.20 -12.62 -2.87
CA ALA A 274 -3.51 -13.19 -3.20
C ALA A 274 -4.55 -12.10 -3.49
N ASP A 275 -4.57 -11.01 -2.72
CA ASP A 275 -5.45 -9.87 -2.95
C ASP A 275 -5.14 -9.18 -4.29
N ALA A 276 -3.86 -8.92 -4.55
CA ALA A 276 -3.42 -8.28 -5.77
C ALA A 276 -3.74 -9.13 -7.02
N ALA A 277 -3.56 -10.45 -6.96
CA ALA A 277 -3.97 -11.36 -8.03
C ALA A 277 -5.48 -11.34 -8.29
N GLY A 278 -6.30 -11.31 -7.23
CA GLY A 278 -7.76 -11.20 -7.35
C GLY A 278 -8.21 -9.95 -8.11
N LEU A 279 -7.49 -8.82 -7.95
CA LEU A 279 -7.75 -7.59 -8.70
C LEU A 279 -7.21 -7.62 -10.14
N ALA A 280 -6.15 -8.39 -10.40
CA ALA A 280 -5.57 -8.54 -11.73
C ALA A 280 -6.41 -9.46 -12.64
N ASP A 281 -6.99 -10.54 -12.09
CA ASP A 281 -7.85 -11.47 -12.84
C ASP A 281 -9.12 -10.77 -13.37
N GLY A 282 -9.62 -9.76 -12.67
CA GLY A 282 -10.70 -8.88 -13.17
C GLY A 282 -10.32 -8.00 -14.37
N ARG A 283 -9.02 -7.90 -14.72
CA ARG A 283 -8.51 -7.08 -15.85
C ARG A 283 -8.11 -7.86 -17.09
N GLY A 284 -8.10 -9.20 -17.03
CA GLY A 284 -7.67 -10.03 -18.16
C GLY A 284 -6.24 -9.74 -18.67
N ARG A 285 -5.37 -9.15 -17.84
CA ARG A 285 -3.99 -8.75 -18.21
C ARG A 285 -2.97 -9.51 -17.38
N VAL A 286 -2.39 -10.56 -17.95
CA VAL A 286 -1.12 -11.13 -17.50
C VAL A 286 -0.03 -10.56 -18.41
N ARG A 287 0.79 -9.63 -17.90
CA ARG A 287 1.99 -9.17 -18.62
C ARG A 287 3.08 -10.24 -18.48
N GLY A 288 3.75 -10.57 -19.58
CA GLY A 288 4.78 -11.61 -19.61
C GLY A 288 6.03 -11.25 -18.78
N PRO A 289 6.77 -12.24 -18.26
CA PRO A 289 7.82 -12.08 -17.26
C PRO A 289 9.09 -11.32 -17.71
N GLU A 290 9.27 -11.06 -19.01
CA GLU A 290 10.48 -10.43 -19.57
C GLU A 290 10.34 -8.92 -19.87
N SER A 291 9.24 -8.28 -19.47
CA SER A 291 9.04 -6.85 -19.69
C SER A 291 9.78 -5.99 -18.65
N PRO A 292 10.41 -4.86 -19.02
CA PRO A 292 10.92 -3.86 -18.07
C PRO A 292 9.90 -3.42 -17.00
N ALA A 293 8.61 -3.43 -17.35
CA ALA A 293 7.52 -3.14 -16.42
C ALA A 293 7.37 -4.19 -15.29
N VAL A 294 7.70 -5.46 -15.55
CA VAL A 294 7.71 -6.53 -14.53
C VAL A 294 8.85 -6.32 -13.53
N HIS A 295 10.02 -5.88 -14.00
CA HIS A 295 11.14 -5.56 -13.11
C HIS A 295 10.86 -4.31 -12.25
N ALA A 296 10.26 -3.26 -12.81
CA ALA A 296 9.83 -2.09 -12.05
C ALA A 296 8.77 -2.46 -10.99
N THR A 297 7.83 -3.32 -11.34
CA THR A 297 6.83 -3.86 -10.40
C THR A 297 7.50 -4.63 -9.25
N ALA A 298 8.51 -5.45 -9.55
CA ALA A 298 9.25 -6.19 -8.54
C ALA A 298 10.06 -5.28 -7.58
N ASP A 299 10.62 -4.18 -8.07
CA ASP A 299 11.30 -3.18 -7.21
C ASP A 299 10.31 -2.49 -6.28
N LEU A 300 9.17 -2.03 -6.80
CA LEU A 300 8.13 -1.37 -6.00
C LEU A 300 7.56 -2.30 -4.93
N ALA A 301 7.27 -3.56 -5.29
CA ALA A 301 6.81 -4.57 -4.35
C ALA A 301 7.86 -4.85 -3.26
N ARG A 302 9.14 -4.95 -3.62
CA ARG A 302 10.23 -5.14 -2.66
C ARG A 302 10.35 -3.94 -1.70
N LYS A 303 10.27 -2.70 -2.19
CA LYS A 303 10.27 -1.48 -1.36
C LYS A 303 9.07 -1.44 -0.41
N ALA A 304 7.89 -1.81 -0.90
CA ALA A 304 6.66 -1.92 -0.11
C ALA A 304 6.79 -2.93 1.04
N ILE A 305 7.44 -4.08 0.79
CA ILE A 305 7.73 -5.08 1.82
C ILE A 305 8.81 -4.57 2.78
N GLY A 306 9.85 -3.89 2.27
CA GLY A 306 10.89 -3.27 3.08
C GLY A 306 10.35 -2.29 4.12
N SER A 307 9.44 -1.39 3.70
CA SER A 307 8.77 -0.46 4.62
C SER A 307 7.87 -1.19 5.62
N TRP A 308 7.25 -2.30 5.21
CA TRP A 308 6.40 -3.11 6.08
C TRP A 308 7.21 -3.84 7.16
N VAL A 309 8.37 -4.40 6.79
CA VAL A 309 9.33 -5.00 7.75
C VAL A 309 9.89 -3.91 8.67
N ALA A 310 10.19 -2.71 8.17
CA ALA A 310 10.73 -1.65 8.99
C ALA A 310 9.73 -1.12 10.04
N SER A 311 8.46 -0.98 9.66
CA SER A 311 7.39 -0.43 10.53
C SER A 311 6.63 -1.47 11.35
N GLY A 312 6.54 -2.71 10.88
CA GLY A 312 5.65 -3.73 11.43
C GLY A 312 6.24 -4.58 12.54
N LEU A 313 7.55 -4.53 12.78
CA LEU A 313 8.21 -5.31 13.82
C LEU A 313 7.93 -4.73 15.22
N GLY A 314 7.64 -5.62 16.17
CA GLY A 314 7.58 -5.28 17.58
C GLY A 314 8.95 -4.88 18.12
N VAL A 315 8.96 -4.20 19.28
CA VAL A 315 10.20 -3.67 19.90
C VAL A 315 11.25 -4.76 20.08
N ARG A 316 10.83 -5.92 20.59
CA ARG A 316 11.72 -7.08 20.81
C ARG A 316 12.35 -7.56 19.50
N ASP A 317 11.54 -7.78 18.46
CA ASP A 317 12.06 -8.31 17.19
C ASP A 317 12.92 -7.26 16.48
N HIS A 318 12.56 -5.99 16.59
CA HIS A 318 13.35 -4.89 16.06
C HIS A 318 14.78 -4.87 16.64
N GLU A 319 14.95 -5.18 17.93
CA GLU A 319 16.25 -5.30 18.59
C GLU A 319 17.01 -6.58 18.20
N LEU A 320 16.29 -7.66 17.87
CA LEU A 320 16.87 -8.96 17.51
C LEU A 320 17.33 -9.04 16.05
N VAL A 321 16.63 -8.38 15.12
CA VAL A 321 16.96 -8.45 13.69
C VAL A 321 17.86 -7.30 13.23
N GLY A 322 19.09 -7.66 12.87
CA GLY A 322 20.06 -6.77 12.24
C GLY A 322 19.75 -6.48 10.76
N ALA A 323 20.63 -5.71 10.13
CA ALA A 323 20.44 -5.29 8.73
C ALA A 323 20.47 -6.45 7.74
N VAL A 324 21.19 -7.54 8.05
CA VAL A 324 21.28 -8.73 7.20
C VAL A 324 19.98 -9.53 7.28
N GLU A 325 19.48 -9.74 8.49
CA GLU A 325 18.23 -10.44 8.77
C GLU A 325 17.04 -9.70 8.17
N ARG A 326 17.01 -8.35 8.26
CA ARG A 326 15.97 -7.53 7.63
C ARG A 326 15.94 -7.69 6.12
N ARG A 327 17.09 -7.76 5.46
CA ARG A 327 17.13 -8.09 4.02
C ARG A 327 16.59 -9.49 3.75
N GLY A 328 16.93 -10.47 4.59
CA GLY A 328 16.39 -11.83 4.50
C GLY A 328 14.86 -11.87 4.64
N LEU A 329 14.30 -11.11 5.59
CA LEU A 329 12.86 -10.94 5.77
C LEU A 329 12.20 -10.32 4.53
N VAL A 330 12.81 -9.31 3.91
CA VAL A 330 12.29 -8.69 2.68
C VAL A 330 12.25 -9.69 1.52
N GLU A 331 13.28 -10.51 1.34
CA GLU A 331 13.28 -11.55 0.31
C GLU A 331 12.26 -12.67 0.63
N LEU A 332 12.11 -13.05 1.91
CA LEU A 332 11.07 -13.98 2.37
C LEU A 332 9.67 -13.46 2.06
N GLY A 333 9.39 -12.19 2.37
CA GLY A 333 8.13 -11.53 2.05
C GLY A 333 7.88 -11.44 0.56
N THR A 334 8.92 -11.17 -0.24
CA THR A 334 8.82 -11.09 -1.70
C THR A 334 8.44 -12.45 -2.30
N ALA A 335 9.04 -13.53 -1.80
CA ALA A 335 8.69 -14.90 -2.19
C ALA A 335 7.26 -15.27 -1.77
N ALA A 336 6.82 -14.86 -0.57
CA ALA A 336 5.47 -15.11 -0.08
C ALA A 336 4.41 -14.40 -0.94
N LEU A 337 4.66 -13.14 -1.33
CA LEU A 337 3.80 -12.36 -2.22
C LEU A 337 3.61 -13.05 -3.57
N ASP A 338 4.71 -13.45 -4.21
CA ASP A 338 4.69 -14.17 -5.48
C ASP A 338 3.97 -15.53 -5.36
N ARG A 339 4.14 -16.22 -4.22
CA ARG A 339 3.42 -17.46 -3.95
C ARG A 339 1.91 -17.25 -3.79
N GLY A 340 1.49 -16.27 -3.01
CA GLY A 340 0.08 -15.92 -2.83
C GLY A 340 -0.59 -15.52 -4.14
N TRP A 341 0.12 -14.77 -4.98
CA TRP A 341 -0.32 -14.42 -6.33
C TRP A 341 -0.59 -15.65 -7.19
N ARG A 342 0.41 -16.54 -7.34
CA ARG A 342 0.28 -17.76 -8.15
C ARG A 342 -0.82 -18.68 -7.64
N ASP A 343 -0.93 -18.83 -6.33
CA ASP A 343 -1.91 -19.70 -5.71
C ASP A 343 -3.34 -19.23 -5.96
N ARG A 344 -3.58 -17.91 -5.97
CA ARG A 344 -4.86 -17.31 -6.34
C ARG A 344 -5.15 -17.46 -7.84
N ALA A 345 -4.17 -17.10 -8.69
CA ALA A 345 -4.31 -17.18 -10.15
C ALA A 345 -4.55 -18.62 -10.65
N ALA A 346 -4.07 -19.65 -9.93
CA ALA A 346 -4.33 -21.05 -10.26
C ALA A 346 -5.78 -21.51 -9.97
N GLY A 347 -6.55 -20.71 -9.23
CA GLY A 347 -7.94 -20.99 -8.83
C GLY A 347 -8.09 -22.14 -7.82
N PRO A 348 -9.27 -22.27 -7.19
CA PRO A 348 -9.61 -23.41 -6.33
C PRO A 348 -9.93 -24.64 -7.21
N GLY A 349 -8.91 -25.32 -7.75
CA GLY A 349 -9.19 -26.50 -8.58
C GLY A 349 -8.02 -27.31 -9.14
N ARG A 350 -6.78 -26.79 -9.16
CA ARG A 350 -5.63 -27.61 -9.60
C ARG A 350 -4.84 -28.12 -8.41
N ARG A 351 -5.30 -29.21 -7.81
CA ARG A 351 -4.39 -30.13 -7.13
C ARG A 351 -3.47 -30.73 -8.21
N PRO A 352 -2.13 -30.58 -8.12
CA PRO A 352 -1.24 -31.33 -8.98
C PRO A 352 -1.29 -32.79 -8.52
N GLY A 353 -1.95 -33.68 -9.27
CA GLY A 353 -1.75 -35.12 -9.04
C GLY A 353 -2.94 -36.08 -9.12
N THR A 354 -4.11 -35.71 -9.66
CA THR A 354 -5.09 -36.73 -10.07
C THR A 354 -5.29 -36.71 -11.58
N ARG A 355 -4.51 -37.54 -12.28
CA ARG A 355 -4.88 -38.01 -13.62
C ARG A 355 -6.20 -38.79 -13.45
N SER A 356 -7.33 -38.19 -13.83
CA SER A 356 -8.55 -38.96 -14.05
C SER A 356 -8.35 -39.79 -15.31
N GLY A 357 -7.94 -41.05 -15.13
CA GLY A 357 -8.09 -42.07 -16.15
C GLY A 357 -9.57 -42.34 -16.37
N LEU A 358 -10.11 -41.78 -17.46
CA LEU A 358 -11.31 -42.28 -18.11
C LEU A 358 -10.94 -42.43 -19.58
N GLU A 359 -10.34 -43.58 -19.88
CA GLU A 359 -10.31 -44.10 -21.24
C GLU A 359 -11.76 -44.32 -21.70
N GLN A 360 -12.13 -43.61 -22.76
CA GLN A 360 -13.31 -43.93 -23.55
C GLN A 360 -13.08 -45.26 -24.24
N VAL A 361 -13.79 -46.29 -23.79
CA VAL A 361 -14.00 -47.50 -24.58
C VAL A 361 -15.20 -47.25 -25.49
N HIS A 362 -14.93 -47.05 -26.78
CA HIS A 362 -15.86 -47.36 -27.86
C HIS A 362 -15.08 -47.79 -29.10
N ALA A 363 -15.00 -49.12 -29.30
CA ALA A 363 -15.06 -49.80 -30.58
C ALA A 363 -15.62 -51.20 -30.33
#